data_AF-A0A9P6SQ64-F1
#
_entry.id   AF-A0A9P6SQ64-F1
#
_cell.length_a   1.000
_cell.length_b   1.000
_cell.length_c   1.000
_cell.angle_alpha   90.00
_cell.angle_beta   90.00
_cell.angle_gamma   90.00
#
_symmetry.space_group_name_H-M   'P 1'
#
loop_
_entity.id
_entity.type
_entity.pdbx_description
1 polymer ?
#
loop_
_entity_poly.entity_id
_entity_poly.type
_entity_poly.pdbx_seq_one_letter_code
_entity_poly.pdbx_strand_id
1 'polypeptide(L)'
;MPKICGVCKRPAALACQGCKGTPGNTEQTGAVYYCNIDCQKIDWVKHKGLCKALRTQKKLHRAGRVLRDLFYMYREKIFDTAVAKVEKKDGKMYVYIGLAGPLISEWHCLFPVSLEVASHGG
;
A
#
# COMPACT_ATOMS: atom_id res chain seq x y z
N MET A 1 3.56 28.11 3.76
CA MET A 1 4.92 28.40 4.28
C MET A 1 5.89 28.55 3.11
N PRO A 2 6.77 29.56 3.11
CA PRO A 2 7.79 29.72 2.08
C PRO A 2 8.80 28.57 2.15
N LYS A 3 9.20 28.06 0.99
CA LYS A 3 10.25 27.05 0.86
C LYS A 3 11.60 27.75 0.92
N ILE A 4 12.48 27.27 1.80
CA ILE A 4 13.76 27.92 2.10
C ILE A 4 14.91 27.00 1.70
N CYS A 5 15.98 27.60 1.17
CA CYS A 5 17.17 26.87 0.76
C CYS A 5 17.84 26.21 1.98
N GLY A 6 18.12 24.91 1.89
CA GLY A 6 18.80 24.16 2.96
C GLY A 6 20.15 24.74 3.36
N VAL A 7 20.85 25.40 2.43
CA VAL A 7 22.18 25.99 2.62
C VAL A 7 22.13 27.47 2.99
N CYS A 8 21.75 28.33 2.04
CA CYS A 8 21.90 29.79 2.19
C CYS A 8 20.66 30.50 2.76
N LYS A 9 19.62 29.75 3.11
CA LYS A 9 18.37 30.26 3.72
C LYS A 9 17.58 31.30 2.90
N ARG A 10 17.92 31.50 1.63
CA ARG A 10 17.12 32.29 0.67
C ARG A 10 15.86 31.53 0.22
N PRO A 11 14.85 32.22 -0.34
CA PRO A 11 13.71 31.58 -0.99
C PRO A 11 14.18 30.53 -2.02
N ALA A 12 13.50 29.40 -2.03
CA ALA A 12 13.89 28.24 -2.81
C ALA A 12 12.68 27.62 -3.53
N ALA A 13 12.89 27.20 -4.78
CA ALA A 13 11.87 26.52 -5.58
C ALA A 13 12.32 25.10 -6.01
N LEU A 14 13.63 24.85 -6.05
CA LEU A 14 14.18 23.60 -6.53
C LEU A 14 14.17 22.55 -5.42
N ALA A 15 13.27 21.57 -5.51
CA ALA A 15 13.26 20.44 -4.58
C ALA A 15 14.27 19.36 -5.01
N CYS A 16 14.88 18.66 -4.05
CA CYS A 16 15.65 17.46 -4.33
C CYS A 16 14.77 16.37 -4.97
N GLN A 17 15.00 16.06 -6.25
CA GLN A 17 14.21 15.05 -6.97
C GLN A 17 14.32 13.63 -6.37
N GLY A 18 15.42 13.36 -5.65
CA GLY A 18 15.67 12.07 -5.03
C GLY A 18 14.73 11.74 -3.89
N CYS A 19 14.43 12.72 -3.03
CA CYS A 19 13.58 12.54 -1.84
C CYS A 19 12.24 13.30 -1.92
N LYS A 20 12.00 14.10 -2.96
CA LYS A 20 10.71 14.77 -3.17
C LYS A 20 9.58 13.73 -3.23
N GLY A 21 8.52 13.98 -2.46
CA GLY A 21 7.31 13.15 -2.46
C GLY A 21 7.46 11.81 -1.77
N THR A 22 8.39 11.67 -0.83
CA THR A 22 8.42 10.53 0.08
C THR A 22 7.25 10.64 1.08
N PRO A 23 6.36 9.64 1.17
CA PRO A 23 5.24 9.65 2.11
C PRO A 23 5.71 9.43 3.56
N GLY A 24 5.23 10.23 4.52
CA GLY A 24 5.40 9.99 5.96
C GLY A 24 4.96 11.16 6.85
N ASN A 25 4.72 10.86 8.14
CA ASN A 25 4.09 11.76 9.13
C ASN A 25 5.08 12.58 9.98
N THR A 26 6.40 12.44 9.79
CA THR A 26 7.36 13.22 10.55
C THR A 26 7.64 14.56 9.88
N GLU A 27 7.91 15.60 10.66
CA GLU A 27 8.35 16.91 10.15
C GLU A 27 9.60 16.84 9.24
N GLN A 28 10.31 15.69 9.21
CA GLN A 28 11.39 15.37 8.29
C GLN A 28 10.94 14.89 6.89
N THR A 29 9.65 14.81 6.59
CA THR A 29 9.14 14.41 5.26
C THR A 29 9.00 15.56 4.27
N GLY A 30 9.38 16.78 4.68
CA GLY A 30 9.54 17.92 3.78
C GLY A 30 10.71 17.68 2.81
N ALA A 31 10.43 17.59 1.52
CA ALA A 31 11.45 17.62 0.48
C ALA A 31 12.43 18.78 0.75
N VAL A 32 13.74 18.54 0.73
CA VAL A 32 14.72 19.62 0.88
C VAL A 32 14.68 20.50 -0.37
N TYR A 33 14.62 21.82 -0.18
CA TYR A 33 14.60 22.81 -1.24
C TYR A 33 15.93 23.56 -1.31
N TYR A 34 16.28 24.00 -2.51
CA TYR A 34 17.47 24.79 -2.81
C TYR A 34 17.10 25.95 -3.72
N CYS A 35 17.86 27.04 -3.64
CA CYS A 35 17.71 28.15 -4.59
C CYS A 35 18.31 27.80 -5.96
N ASN A 36 19.30 26.90 -6.01
CA ASN A 36 19.96 26.44 -7.24
C ASN A 36 20.70 25.10 -7.02
N ILE A 37 21.27 24.57 -8.10
CA ILE A 37 22.00 23.29 -8.11
C ILE A 37 23.29 23.38 -7.28
N ASP A 38 23.94 24.54 -7.21
CA ASP A 38 25.19 24.68 -6.45
C ASP A 38 24.96 24.51 -4.95
N CYS A 39 23.88 25.10 -4.41
CA CYS A 39 23.47 24.85 -3.03
C CYS A 39 23.14 23.37 -2.79
N GLN A 40 22.54 22.68 -3.77
CA GLN A 40 22.29 21.25 -3.65
C GLN A 40 23.60 20.44 -3.60
N LYS A 41 24.60 20.79 -4.42
CA LYS A 41 25.92 20.14 -4.44
C LYS A 41 26.67 20.36 -3.13
N ILE A 42 26.63 21.59 -2.59
CA ILE A 42 27.24 21.93 -1.29
C ILE A 42 26.60 21.09 -0.17
N ASP A 43 25.28 20.98 -0.15
CA ASP A 43 24.56 20.20 0.86
C ASP A 43 24.71 18.69 0.68
N TRP A 44 25.13 18.21 -0.49
CA TRP A 44 25.11 16.79 -0.84
C TRP A 44 25.87 15.92 0.17
N VAL A 45 26.99 16.39 0.69
CA VAL A 45 27.80 15.67 1.68
C VAL A 45 26.97 15.32 2.93
N LYS A 46 26.11 16.24 3.37
CA LYS A 46 25.23 16.06 4.54
C LYS A 46 23.91 15.38 4.17
N HIS A 47 23.34 15.73 3.02
CA HIS A 47 22.03 15.28 2.59
C HIS A 47 22.00 13.84 2.06
N LYS A 48 23.10 13.32 1.50
CA LYS A 48 23.15 12.04 0.79
C LYS A 48 22.59 10.85 1.59
N GLY A 49 22.96 10.73 2.87
CA GLY A 49 22.50 9.63 3.74
C GLY A 49 20.98 9.64 3.92
N LEU A 50 20.43 10.78 4.34
CA LEU A 50 18.99 10.98 4.47
C LEU A 50 18.26 10.80 3.13
N CYS A 51 18.81 11.33 2.03
CA CYS A 51 18.24 11.19 0.69
C CYS A 51 18.10 9.71 0.28
N LYS A 52 19.09 8.88 0.59
CA LYS A 52 19.04 7.43 0.32
C LYS A 52 17.93 6.75 1.12
N ALA A 53 17.81 7.05 2.41
CA ALA A 53 16.76 6.49 3.28
C ALA A 53 15.36 6.86 2.76
N LEU A 54 15.12 8.15 2.48
CA LEU A 54 13.84 8.63 1.97
C LEU A 54 13.51 8.05 0.58
N ARG A 55 14.52 7.84 -0.28
CA ARG A 55 14.32 7.20 -1.59
C ARG A 55 13.94 5.73 -1.43
N THR A 56 14.53 5.01 -0.48
CA THR A 56 14.16 3.62 -0.18
C THR A 56 12.73 3.54 0.34
N GLN A 57 12.35 4.40 1.29
CA GLN A 57 10.98 4.49 1.80
C GLN A 57 9.97 4.79 0.68
N LYS A 58 10.28 5.71 -0.23
CA LYS A 58 9.44 6.01 -1.39
C LYS A 58 9.21 4.79 -2.28
N LYS A 59 10.27 4.00 -2.53
CA LYS A 59 10.16 2.74 -3.30
C LYS A 59 9.30 1.72 -2.57
N LEU A 60 9.52 1.53 -1.27
CA LEU A 60 8.77 0.59 -0.44
C LEU A 60 7.28 0.95 -0.42
N HIS A 61 6.95 2.23 -0.22
CA HIS A 61 5.57 2.69 -0.24
C HIS A 61 4.91 2.49 -1.61
N ARG A 62 5.64 2.72 -2.71
CA ARG A 62 5.12 2.42 -4.06
C ARG A 62 4.82 0.94 -4.24
N ALA A 63 5.74 0.07 -3.82
CA ALA A 63 5.55 -1.39 -3.88
C ALA A 63 4.35 -1.84 -3.02
N GLY A 64 4.26 -1.36 -1.78
CA GLY A 64 3.15 -1.67 -0.88
C GLY A 64 1.80 -1.21 -1.43
N ARG A 65 1.74 -0.04 -2.08
CA ARG A 65 0.52 0.43 -2.76
C ARG A 65 0.12 -0.52 -3.89
N VAL A 66 1.04 -0.90 -4.78
CA VAL A 66 0.73 -1.82 -5.89
C VAL A 66 0.28 -3.17 -5.36
N LEU A 67 0.97 -3.72 -4.36
CA LEU A 67 0.61 -5.00 -3.75
C LEU A 67 -0.78 -4.97 -3.11
N ARG A 68 -1.11 -3.89 -2.39
CA ARG A 68 -2.43 -3.72 -1.79
C ARG A 68 -3.53 -3.63 -2.86
N ASP A 69 -3.29 -2.82 -3.89
CA ASP A 69 -4.26 -2.65 -4.97
C ASP A 69 -4.50 -3.99 -5.69
N LEU A 70 -3.43 -4.78 -5.92
CA LEU A 70 -3.53 -6.15 -6.45
C LEU A 70 -4.27 -7.10 -5.51
N PHE A 71 -3.97 -7.07 -4.22
CA PHE A 71 -4.64 -7.91 -3.22
C PHE A 71 -6.14 -7.63 -3.17
N TYR A 72 -6.55 -6.36 -3.25
CA TYR A 72 -7.98 -6.02 -3.25
C TYR A 72 -8.68 -6.44 -4.53
N MET A 73 -8.05 -6.27 -5.70
CA MET A 73 -8.60 -6.81 -6.96
C MET A 73 -8.72 -8.33 -6.91
N TYR A 74 -7.70 -9.02 -6.41
CA TYR A 74 -7.73 -10.47 -6.24
C TYR A 74 -8.85 -10.89 -5.28
N ARG A 75 -8.98 -10.20 -4.13
CA ARG A 75 -10.01 -10.48 -3.14
C ARG A 75 -11.41 -10.29 -3.70
N GLU A 76 -11.64 -9.21 -4.44
CA GLU A 76 -12.92 -8.94 -5.11
C GLU A 76 -13.26 -10.00 -6.14
N LYS A 77 -12.27 -10.60 -6.84
CA LYS A 77 -12.54 -11.63 -7.84
C LYS A 77 -12.72 -13.03 -7.29
N ILE A 78 -12.00 -13.37 -6.22
CA ILE A 78 -11.98 -14.74 -5.67
C ILE A 78 -12.96 -14.91 -4.51
N PHE A 79 -13.12 -13.88 -3.68
CA PHE A 79 -13.96 -13.96 -2.47
C PHE A 79 -15.35 -13.35 -2.65
N ASP A 80 -15.76 -13.05 -3.89
CA ASP A 80 -17.16 -12.77 -4.23
C ASP A 80 -18.02 -14.05 -4.26
N THR A 81 -17.66 -15.02 -3.42
CA THR A 81 -18.45 -16.23 -3.27
C THR A 81 -19.68 -15.86 -2.45
N ALA A 82 -20.77 -15.56 -3.17
CA ALA A 82 -22.00 -15.13 -2.55
C ALA A 82 -22.46 -16.17 -1.52
N VAL A 83 -22.67 -15.71 -0.29
CA VAL A 83 -23.35 -16.51 0.72
C VAL A 83 -24.81 -16.56 0.31
N ALA A 84 -25.18 -17.62 -0.40
CA ALA A 84 -26.52 -17.83 -0.92
C ALA A 84 -27.52 -18.01 0.23
N LYS A 85 -27.09 -18.63 1.33
CA LYS A 85 -27.95 -18.92 2.49
C LYS A 85 -27.12 -19.21 3.73
N VAL A 86 -27.68 -18.88 4.89
CA VAL A 86 -27.15 -19.31 6.19
C VAL A 86 -28.27 -19.99 6.96
N GLU A 87 -28.03 -21.19 7.49
CA GLU A 87 -28.99 -21.93 8.31
C GLU A 87 -28.35 -22.37 9.63
N LYS A 88 -29.15 -22.40 10.70
CA LYS A 88 -28.77 -23.02 11.97
C LYS A 88 -29.60 -24.29 12.18
N LYS A 89 -28.94 -25.44 12.31
CA LYS A 89 -29.57 -26.75 12.54
C LYS A 89 -28.78 -27.50 13.60
N ASP A 90 -29.47 -28.03 14.61
CA ASP A 90 -28.88 -28.82 15.70
C ASP A 90 -27.67 -28.16 16.38
N GLY A 91 -27.76 -26.84 16.60
CA GLY A 91 -26.67 -26.05 17.19
C GLY A 91 -25.50 -25.76 16.26
N LYS A 92 -25.49 -26.30 15.04
CA LYS A 92 -24.47 -26.08 14.01
C LYS A 92 -24.91 -25.01 13.01
N MET A 93 -23.94 -24.24 12.51
CA MET A 93 -24.15 -23.23 11.46
C MET A 93 -23.73 -23.80 10.11
N TYR A 94 -24.60 -23.67 9.11
CA TYR A 94 -24.38 -24.09 7.74
C TYR A 94 -24.38 -22.85 6.84
N VAL A 95 -23.26 -22.60 6.16
CA VAL A 95 -23.10 -21.51 5.21
C VAL A 95 -23.08 -22.10 3.81
N TYR A 96 -24.08 -21.74 3.01
CA TYR A 96 -24.21 -22.17 1.63
C TYR A 96 -23.56 -21.11 0.75
N ILE A 97 -22.52 -21.53 0.04
CA ILE A 97 -21.70 -20.67 -0.79
C ILE A 97 -22.01 -20.98 -2.26
N GLY A 98 -22.37 -19.98 -3.06
CA GLY A 98 -22.68 -20.14 -4.48
C GLY A 98 -23.15 -18.86 -5.16
N LEU A 99 -22.92 -18.74 -6.48
CA LEU A 99 -23.39 -17.62 -7.28
C LEU A 99 -24.93 -17.62 -7.35
N ALA A 100 -25.58 -16.54 -6.90
CA ALA A 100 -26.97 -16.29 -7.23
C ALA A 100 -27.07 -15.83 -8.71
N GLY A 101 -26.94 -16.76 -9.68
CA GLY A 101 -27.21 -16.47 -11.10
C GLY A 101 -26.40 -17.29 -12.11
N PRO A 102 -26.90 -17.46 -13.36
CA PRO A 102 -26.38 -18.41 -14.34
C PRO A 102 -25.25 -17.79 -15.18
N LEU A 103 -24.07 -17.61 -14.61
CA LEU A 103 -22.87 -17.32 -15.41
C LEU A 103 -21.72 -18.20 -14.94
N ILE A 104 -21.67 -19.39 -15.53
CA ILE A 104 -20.48 -20.22 -15.57
C ILE A 104 -19.58 -19.60 -16.64
N SER A 105 -18.49 -18.95 -16.25
CA SER A 105 -17.35 -18.73 -17.15
C SER A 105 -16.13 -19.39 -16.55
N GLU A 106 -15.83 -20.59 -17.07
CA GLU A 106 -14.58 -21.35 -17.27
C GLU A 106 -13.27 -21.04 -16.51
N TRP A 107 -13.29 -20.29 -15.41
CA TRP A 107 -12.17 -20.17 -14.49
C TRP A 107 -12.55 -20.89 -13.21
N HIS A 108 -12.46 -22.21 -13.27
CA HIS A 108 -12.48 -23.08 -12.11
C HIS A 108 -11.63 -22.47 -11.00
N CYS A 109 -12.27 -22.15 -9.89
CA CYS A 109 -11.60 -21.77 -8.66
C CYS A 109 -10.64 -22.90 -8.28
N LEU A 110 -9.35 -22.71 -8.55
CA LEU A 110 -8.26 -23.58 -8.12
C LEU A 110 -8.05 -23.42 -6.61
N PHE A 111 -9.03 -23.80 -5.81
CA PHE A 111 -8.86 -24.05 -4.39
C PHE A 111 -9.78 -25.20 -3.96
N PRO A 112 -9.26 -26.31 -3.44
CA PRO A 112 -10.08 -27.26 -2.72
C PRO A 112 -10.44 -26.63 -1.38
N VAL A 113 -11.65 -26.07 -1.25
CA VAL A 113 -12.20 -25.73 0.06
C VAL A 113 -12.95 -26.95 0.58
N SER A 114 -12.21 -27.88 1.16
CA SER A 114 -12.73 -28.68 2.26
C SER A 114 -12.16 -28.09 3.53
N LEU A 115 -12.77 -27.01 4.03
CA LEU A 115 -12.47 -26.48 5.36
C LEU A 115 -13.58 -26.96 6.30
N GLU A 116 -13.40 -28.14 6.87
CA GLU A 116 -14.18 -28.54 8.05
C GLU A 116 -13.71 -27.68 9.23
N VAL A 117 -14.44 -26.60 9.52
CA VAL A 117 -14.27 -25.86 10.77
C VAL A 117 -14.96 -26.68 11.87
N ALA A 118 -14.25 -27.68 12.38
CA ALA A 118 -14.62 -28.33 13.63
C ALA A 118 -14.23 -27.39 14.78
N SER A 119 -15.20 -26.65 15.32
CA SER A 119 -15.03 -26.01 16.62
C SER A 119 -15.06 -27.11 17.70
N HIS A 120 -13.90 -27.47 18.23
CA HIS A 120 -13.84 -28.19 19.51
C HIS A 120 -14.27 -27.24 20.62
N GLY A 121 -15.43 -27.50 21.21
CA GLY A 121 -15.85 -26.98 22.50
C GLY A 121 -15.47 -27.98 23.59
N GLY A 122 -14.90 -27.48 24.68
CA GLY A 122 -14.98 -28.12 25.99
C GLY A 122 -16.32 -27.83 26.66
#